data_AF-A0A7S0CEP7-F1
#
_entry.id   AF-A0A7S0CEP7-F1
#
_cell.length_a   1.000
_cell.length_b   1.000
_cell.length_c   1.000
_cell.angle_alpha   90.00
_cell.angle_beta   90.00
_cell.angle_gamma   90.00
#
_symmetry.space_group_name_H-M   'P 1'
#
loop_
_entity.id
_entity.type
_entity.pdbx_description
1 polymer ?
#
loop_
_entity_poly.entity_id
_entity_poly.type
_entity_poly.pdbx_seq_one_letter_code
_entity_poly.pdbx_strand_id
1 'polypeptide(L)'
;MKDYNLQNLRVVEVELLDPAQCVTITEDIDSVVWCATDFNGNTPRSISSLDAAFLFRAILNPVKGRVEVEGLRNILGGLKKGKTNSRWESERSGDSVEPRVNKSDPISFVHLSVAEDALPDFETTMGRFKDIKRQGDDMVMSEFPSLTYSVLQMSRYEDNFVDESLAIKMDNGDIETSQEDKSRRRINRRDAARAVADALVDRSLVGKKVEVWTELRG
;
A
#
# COMPACT_ATOMS: atom_id res chain seq x y z
N MET A 1 23.66 6.10 -6.66
CA MET A 1 23.58 5.71 -5.23
C MET A 1 24.06 6.80 -4.26
N LYS A 2 24.58 7.95 -4.70
CA LYS A 2 25.10 9.01 -3.79
C LYS A 2 24.04 9.99 -3.25
N ASP A 3 22.81 9.94 -3.76
CA ASP A 3 21.80 10.99 -3.51
C ASP A 3 20.59 10.53 -2.67
N TYR A 4 20.55 9.26 -2.23
CA TYR A 4 19.50 8.80 -1.33
C TYR A 4 19.91 9.05 0.11
N ASN A 5 19.12 9.85 0.84
CA ASN A 5 19.37 10.13 2.25
C ASN A 5 18.92 8.95 3.13
N LEU A 6 19.65 7.82 3.02
CA LEU A 6 19.44 6.61 3.80
C LEU A 6 19.74 6.80 5.30
N GLN A 7 20.29 7.96 5.71
CA GLN A 7 20.59 8.25 7.12
C GLN A 7 19.33 8.30 7.98
N ASN A 8 18.17 8.58 7.37
CA ASN A 8 16.88 8.61 8.05
C ASN A 8 16.10 7.28 7.93
N LEU A 9 16.66 6.26 7.25
CA LEU A 9 16.02 4.95 7.14
C LEU A 9 16.23 4.16 8.44
N ARG A 10 15.13 3.73 9.05
CA ARG A 10 15.14 2.80 10.18
C ARG A 10 14.57 1.47 9.71
N VAL A 11 15.27 0.39 10.06
CA VAL A 11 14.81 -0.99 9.85
C VAL A 11 14.40 -1.54 11.20
N VAL A 12 13.19 -2.07 11.29
CA VAL A 12 12.62 -2.63 12.51
C VAL A 12 12.18 -4.06 12.23
N GLU A 13 12.56 -4.97 13.13
CA GLU A 13 12.06 -6.34 13.11
C GLU A 13 10.76 -6.40 13.92
N VAL A 14 9.70 -6.90 13.30
CA VAL A 14 8.35 -6.85 13.86
C VAL A 14 7.55 -8.08 13.41
N GLU A 15 6.69 -8.58 14.30
CA GLU A 15 5.66 -9.55 13.95
C GLU A 15 4.36 -8.82 13.62
N LEU A 16 3.97 -8.81 12.34
CA LEU A 16 2.77 -8.07 11.88
C LEU A 16 1.46 -8.70 12.35
N LEU A 17 1.51 -9.94 12.85
CA LEU A 17 0.38 -10.62 13.47
C LEU A 17 0.29 -10.38 14.98
N ASP A 18 1.26 -9.66 15.56
CA ASP A 18 1.22 -9.16 16.93
C ASP A 18 0.71 -7.70 16.93
N PRO A 19 -0.54 -7.45 17.38
CA PRO A 19 -1.11 -6.11 17.37
C PRO A 19 -0.34 -5.12 18.25
N ALA A 20 0.30 -5.56 19.33
CA ALA A 20 1.03 -4.67 20.24
C ALA A 20 2.29 -4.13 19.56
N GLN A 21 2.99 -4.99 18.82
CA GLN A 21 4.13 -4.60 18.00
C GLN A 21 3.70 -3.68 16.86
N CYS A 22 2.60 -3.99 16.17
CA CYS A 22 2.04 -3.13 15.12
C CYS A 22 1.71 -1.72 15.63
N VAL A 23 1.06 -1.61 16.80
CA VAL A 23 0.79 -0.31 17.44
C VAL A 23 2.08 0.48 17.65
N THR A 24 3.12 -0.18 18.17
CA THR A 24 4.41 0.45 18.47
C THR A 24 5.08 1.00 17.21
N ILE A 25 5.07 0.25 16.11
CA ILE A 25 5.73 0.70 14.86
C ILE A 25 4.93 1.74 14.07
N THR A 26 3.65 1.90 14.40
CA THR A 26 2.76 2.92 13.79
C THR A 26 2.63 4.19 14.65
N GLU A 27 3.30 4.24 15.81
CA GLU A 27 3.33 5.42 16.66
C GLU A 27 4.08 6.56 15.96
N ASP A 28 3.47 7.76 15.96
CA ASP A 28 4.00 8.97 15.32
C ASP A 28 4.34 8.83 13.83
N ILE A 29 3.61 7.98 13.11
CA ILE A 29 3.74 7.82 11.66
C ILE A 29 2.68 8.66 10.92
N ASP A 30 3.12 9.48 9.97
CA ASP A 30 2.23 10.30 9.13
C ASP A 30 1.42 9.45 8.13
N SER A 31 2.12 8.52 7.49
CA SER A 31 1.64 7.69 6.38
C SER A 31 2.28 6.31 6.36
N VAL A 32 1.50 5.31 5.93
CA VAL A 32 1.97 3.94 5.73
C VAL A 32 1.81 3.55 4.26
N VAL A 33 2.86 2.97 3.69
CA VAL A 33 2.79 2.23 2.42
C VAL A 33 2.68 0.74 2.75
N TRP A 34 1.61 0.11 2.32
CA TRP A 34 1.37 -1.31 2.58
C TRP A 34 1.50 -2.14 1.31
N CYS A 35 2.55 -2.95 1.27
CA CYS A 35 2.79 -3.92 0.21
C CYS A 35 3.14 -5.28 0.85
N ALA A 36 2.13 -6.09 1.09
CA ALA A 36 2.30 -7.41 1.68
C ALA A 36 1.91 -8.51 0.69
N THR A 37 2.55 -9.66 0.85
CA THR A 37 1.99 -10.90 0.31
C THR A 37 2.13 -12.09 1.24
N ASP A 38 1.04 -12.84 1.37
CA ASP A 38 0.97 -14.12 2.10
C ASP A 38 1.36 -15.31 1.23
N PHE A 39 1.62 -15.04 -0.05
CA PHE A 39 1.81 -16.09 -1.03
C PHE A 39 3.26 -16.21 -1.38
N ASN A 40 3.69 -17.46 -1.40
CA ASN A 40 4.99 -17.84 -1.84
C ASN A 40 4.79 -18.71 -3.09
N GLY A 41 4.79 -18.10 -4.27
CA GLY A 41 4.92 -18.91 -5.49
C GLY A 41 6.31 -19.55 -5.50
N ASN A 42 6.42 -20.84 -5.16
CA ASN A 42 7.61 -21.71 -5.14
C ASN A 42 8.98 -21.20 -4.62
N THR A 43 9.21 -19.94 -4.23
CA THR A 43 10.33 -19.50 -3.36
C THR A 43 10.23 -18.00 -3.06
N PRO A 44 10.41 -17.56 -1.79
CA PRO A 44 10.13 -16.18 -1.45
C PRO A 44 11.37 -15.33 -1.70
N ARG A 45 11.21 -14.27 -2.50
CA ARG A 45 12.00 -13.07 -2.31
C ARG A 45 11.11 -12.02 -1.68
N SER A 46 11.49 -11.59 -0.48
CA SER A 46 11.08 -10.27 0.02
C SER A 46 11.53 -9.24 -1.00
N ILE A 47 10.59 -8.65 -1.75
CA ILE A 47 10.90 -7.52 -2.62
C ILE A 47 11.14 -6.33 -1.68
N SER A 48 12.41 -6.11 -1.38
CA SER A 48 12.90 -4.81 -0.97
C SER A 48 13.41 -4.14 -2.24
N SER A 49 12.78 -3.04 -2.64
CA SER A 49 13.30 -2.15 -3.67
C SER A 49 12.59 -0.79 -3.58
N LEU A 50 13.23 0.15 -2.86
CA LEU A 50 13.29 1.63 -3.01
C LEU A 50 11.95 2.37 -3.25
N ASP A 51 11.60 3.48 -2.60
CA ASP A 51 12.30 4.53 -1.86
C ASP A 51 11.21 5.32 -1.07
N ALA A 52 11.61 5.99 0.01
CA ALA A 52 10.78 6.69 1.02
C ALA A 52 10.17 5.84 2.18
N ALA A 53 10.67 6.14 3.39
CA ALA A 53 10.14 5.92 4.75
C ALA A 53 9.59 4.52 5.15
N PHE A 54 10.23 3.94 6.18
CA PHE A 54 9.88 2.71 6.93
C PHE A 54 9.64 1.43 6.10
N LEU A 55 10.65 0.55 6.06
CA LEU A 55 10.55 -0.79 5.46
C LEU A 55 10.33 -1.85 6.55
N PHE A 56 9.20 -2.54 6.51
CA PHE A 56 8.94 -3.72 7.35
C PHE A 56 9.14 -5.00 6.54
N ARG A 57 9.87 -5.97 7.09
CA ARG A 57 9.98 -7.33 6.55
C ARG A 57 9.17 -8.27 7.42
N ALA A 58 8.04 -8.75 6.91
CA ALA A 58 7.31 -9.84 7.53
C ALA A 58 7.94 -11.19 7.16
N ILE A 59 8.10 -12.09 8.13
CA ILE A 59 8.37 -13.50 7.87
C ILE A 59 7.03 -14.23 7.98
N LEU A 60 6.52 -14.71 6.85
CA LEU A 60 5.26 -15.46 6.82
C LEU A 60 5.38 -16.71 7.71
N ASN A 61 4.49 -16.82 8.71
CA ASN A 61 4.26 -18.06 9.43
C ASN A 61 2.79 -18.49 9.20
N PRO A 62 2.54 -19.51 8.37
CA PRO A 62 1.18 -19.94 8.02
C PRO A 62 0.37 -20.47 9.22
N VAL A 63 1.00 -20.72 10.37
CA VAL A 63 0.27 -21.12 11.59
C VAL A 63 -0.29 -19.89 12.33
N LYS A 64 0.25 -18.69 12.08
CA LYS A 64 -0.07 -17.49 12.86
C LYS A 64 -1.21 -16.65 12.28
N GLY A 65 -1.47 -16.69 10.97
CA GLY A 65 -2.50 -15.88 10.31
C GLY A 65 -2.07 -15.36 8.94
N ARG A 66 -2.89 -14.49 8.33
CA ARG A 66 -2.66 -13.89 7.01
C ARG A 66 -2.19 -12.46 7.21
N VAL A 67 -0.97 -12.15 6.81
CA VAL A 67 -0.42 -10.79 6.88
C VAL A 67 -1.24 -9.85 5.99
N GLU A 68 -1.68 -10.29 4.80
CA GLU A 68 -2.48 -9.47 3.87
C GLU A 68 -3.82 -9.01 4.46
N VAL A 69 -4.35 -9.73 5.47
CA VAL A 69 -5.65 -9.41 6.08
C VAL A 69 -5.48 -9.02 7.55
N GLU A 70 -5.03 -9.94 8.40
CA GLU A 70 -4.88 -9.67 9.84
C GLU A 70 -3.74 -8.69 10.11
N GLY A 71 -2.62 -8.80 9.38
CA GLY A 71 -1.52 -7.82 9.47
C GLY A 71 -1.94 -6.42 9.00
N LEU A 72 -2.66 -6.35 7.89
CA LEU A 72 -3.26 -5.10 7.39
C LEU A 72 -4.18 -4.46 8.44
N ARG A 73 -5.09 -5.25 9.04
CA ARG A 73 -5.98 -4.78 10.11
C ARG A 73 -5.20 -4.26 11.32
N ASN A 74 -4.14 -4.95 11.73
CA ASN A 74 -3.32 -4.55 12.86
C ASN A 74 -2.64 -3.20 12.61
N ILE A 75 -2.09 -2.99 11.41
CA ILE A 75 -1.43 -1.72 11.04
C ILE A 75 -2.43 -0.58 10.90
N LEU A 76 -3.58 -0.80 10.25
CA LEU A 76 -4.65 0.20 10.18
C LEU A 76 -5.17 0.58 11.57
N GLY A 77 -5.32 -0.40 12.46
CA GLY A 77 -5.69 -0.20 13.86
C GLY A 77 -4.65 0.61 14.63
N GLY A 78 -3.36 0.27 14.46
CA GLY A 78 -2.24 0.99 15.04
C GLY A 78 -2.19 2.44 14.59
N LEU A 79 -2.24 2.68 13.27
CA LEU A 79 -2.23 4.02 12.69
C LEU A 79 -3.43 4.86 13.15
N LYS A 80 -4.63 4.28 13.20
CA LYS A 80 -5.83 4.95 13.73
C LYS A 80 -5.65 5.35 15.19
N LYS A 81 -5.07 4.47 16.01
CA LYS A 81 -4.79 4.75 17.42
C LYS A 81 -3.77 5.87 17.57
N GLY A 82 -2.68 5.84 16.81
CA GLY A 82 -1.66 6.88 16.77
C GLY A 82 -2.26 8.25 16.44
N LYS A 83 -2.97 8.37 15.31
CA LYS A 83 -3.62 9.63 14.91
C LYS A 83 -4.65 10.13 15.90
N THR A 84 -5.38 9.23 16.55
CA THR A 84 -6.31 9.60 17.62
C THR A 84 -5.52 10.18 18.79
N ASN A 85 -4.51 9.49 19.30
CA ASN A 85 -3.71 9.98 20.42
C ASN A 85 -3.07 11.34 20.16
N SER A 86 -2.40 11.54 19.02
CA SER A 86 -1.78 12.82 18.65
C SER A 86 -2.79 13.97 18.63
N ARG A 87 -4.03 13.70 18.20
CA ARG A 87 -5.12 14.67 18.23
C ARG A 87 -5.54 15.03 19.66
N TRP A 88 -5.71 14.04 20.54
CA TRP A 88 -6.06 14.28 21.95
C TRP A 88 -4.98 15.07 22.70
N GLU A 89 -3.71 14.82 22.39
CA GLU A 89 -2.57 15.55 22.96
C GLU A 89 -2.51 17.00 22.47
N SER A 90 -2.81 17.23 21.19
CA SER A 90 -2.91 18.58 20.61
C SER A 90 -4.05 19.37 21.26
N GLU A 91 -5.23 18.76 21.41
CA GLU A 91 -6.40 19.36 22.07
C GLU A 91 -6.11 19.73 23.54
N ARG A 92 -5.32 18.91 24.26
CA ARG A 92 -4.88 19.20 25.64
C ARG A 92 -3.84 20.31 25.75
N SER A 93 -3.02 20.48 24.72
CA SER A 93 -1.97 21.49 24.69
C SER A 93 -2.50 22.89 24.39
N GLY A 94 -3.81 23.04 24.13
CA GLY A 94 -4.46 24.31 23.85
C GLY A 94 -4.27 24.79 22.41
N ASP A 95 -3.64 23.98 21.55
CA ASP A 95 -3.65 24.20 20.12
C ASP A 95 -5.04 23.84 19.59
N SER A 96 -5.74 24.84 19.05
CA SER A 96 -7.05 24.67 18.45
C SER A 96 -6.93 23.89 17.13
N VAL A 97 -6.82 22.57 17.21
CA VAL A 97 -6.92 21.69 16.05
C VAL A 97 -8.39 21.48 15.77
N GLU A 98 -8.93 22.18 14.76
CA GLU A 98 -10.30 21.96 14.32
C GLU A 98 -10.51 20.46 13.98
N PRO A 99 -11.69 19.89 14.29
CA PRO A 99 -12.02 18.51 13.96
C PRO A 99 -12.34 18.43 12.47
N ARG A 100 -11.30 18.47 11.64
CA ARG A 100 -11.44 18.22 10.20
C ARG A 100 -10.61 16.98 9.92
N VAL A 101 -11.24 15.96 9.33
CA VAL A 101 -10.56 15.25 8.25
C VAL A 101 -10.24 16.36 7.26
N ASN A 102 -9.07 16.97 7.42
CA ASN A 102 -8.71 18.07 6.57
C ASN A 102 -8.53 17.42 5.20
N LYS A 103 -9.26 17.89 4.20
CA LYS A 103 -8.96 17.58 2.79
C LYS A 103 -7.50 17.93 2.43
N SER A 104 -6.76 18.60 3.32
CA SER A 104 -5.34 18.88 3.22
C SER A 104 -4.41 17.87 3.88
N ASP A 105 -4.90 16.92 4.68
CA ASP A 105 -4.04 15.91 5.30
C ASP A 105 -3.51 14.97 4.21
N PRO A 106 -2.21 14.64 4.23
CA PRO A 106 -1.63 13.68 3.30
C PRO A 106 -2.35 12.33 3.41
N ILE A 107 -2.24 11.51 2.36
CA ILE A 107 -2.80 10.16 2.38
C ILE A 107 -2.08 9.38 3.48
N SER A 108 -2.83 8.99 4.51
CA SER A 108 -2.29 8.27 5.66
C SER A 108 -1.99 6.81 5.36
N PHE A 109 -2.59 6.27 4.29
CA PHE A 109 -2.44 4.86 3.94
C PHE A 109 -2.48 4.63 2.43
N VAL A 110 -1.37 4.18 1.85
CA VAL A 110 -1.31 3.74 0.45
C VAL A 110 -1.31 2.22 0.44
N HIS A 111 -2.41 1.62 -0.01
CA HIS A 111 -2.55 0.17 -0.13
C HIS A 111 -2.14 -0.28 -1.54
N LEU A 112 -1.11 -1.11 -1.64
CA LEU A 112 -0.76 -1.76 -2.90
C LEU A 112 -1.49 -3.09 -3.02
N SER A 113 -2.30 -3.17 -4.07
CA SER A 113 -3.04 -4.37 -4.46
C SER A 113 -2.70 -4.74 -5.91
N VAL A 114 -3.42 -5.71 -6.46
CA VAL A 114 -3.18 -6.25 -7.79
C VAL A 114 -4.41 -6.02 -8.65
N ALA A 115 -4.23 -5.47 -9.86
CA ALA A 115 -5.33 -5.31 -10.81
C ALA A 115 -5.92 -6.68 -11.18
N GLU A 116 -7.23 -6.73 -11.39
CA GLU A 116 -7.95 -8.00 -11.54
C GLU A 116 -7.46 -8.85 -12.72
N ASP A 117 -6.94 -8.21 -13.76
CA ASP A 117 -6.41 -8.82 -14.97
C ASP A 117 -4.88 -9.02 -14.94
N ALA A 118 -4.18 -8.47 -13.95
CA ALA A 118 -2.72 -8.51 -13.88
C ALA A 118 -2.17 -9.92 -13.61
N LEU A 119 -2.87 -10.70 -12.78
CA LEU A 119 -2.49 -12.07 -12.43
C LEU A 119 -3.70 -13.02 -12.52
N PRO A 120 -3.47 -14.28 -12.92
CA PRO A 120 -4.51 -15.32 -12.83
C PRO A 120 -4.89 -15.55 -11.36
N ASP A 121 -6.12 -16.00 -11.14
CA ASP A 121 -6.52 -16.44 -9.81
C ASP A 121 -5.97 -17.84 -9.53
N PHE A 122 -5.62 -18.12 -8.28
CA PHE A 122 -5.10 -19.41 -7.85
C PHE A 122 -5.43 -19.68 -6.38
N GLU A 123 -5.48 -20.96 -6.03
CA GLU A 123 -5.72 -21.39 -4.65
C GLU A 123 -4.45 -21.32 -3.82
N THR A 124 -4.61 -20.90 -2.58
CA THR A 124 -3.53 -20.73 -1.61
C THR A 124 -3.92 -21.47 -0.33
N THR A 125 -2.96 -21.66 0.58
CA THR A 125 -3.24 -22.29 1.88
C THR A 125 -4.26 -21.51 2.73
N MET A 126 -4.57 -20.27 2.36
CA MET A 126 -5.38 -19.32 3.13
C MET A 126 -6.64 -18.84 2.38
N GLY A 127 -6.96 -19.44 1.23
CA GLY A 127 -8.07 -19.05 0.36
C GLY A 127 -7.63 -18.72 -1.06
N ARG A 128 -8.53 -18.20 -1.89
CA ARG A 128 -8.19 -17.78 -3.26
C ARG A 128 -7.42 -16.46 -3.25
N PHE A 129 -6.38 -16.38 -4.08
CA PHE A 129 -5.51 -15.22 -4.21
C PHE A 129 -6.29 -13.92 -4.41
N LYS A 130 -7.20 -13.89 -5.40
CA LYS A 130 -7.97 -12.67 -5.69
C LYS A 130 -8.95 -12.31 -4.59
N ASP A 131 -9.53 -13.29 -3.91
CA ASP A 131 -10.46 -13.02 -2.82
C ASP A 131 -9.74 -12.38 -1.62
N ILE A 132 -8.52 -12.82 -1.32
CA ILE A 132 -7.69 -12.24 -0.25
C ILE A 132 -7.29 -10.80 -0.59
N LYS A 133 -6.86 -10.54 -1.83
CA LYS A 133 -6.58 -9.16 -2.30
C LYS A 133 -7.81 -8.26 -2.20
N ARG A 134 -8.96 -8.74 -2.66
CA ARG A 134 -10.23 -8.00 -2.62
C ARG A 134 -10.66 -7.72 -1.16
N GLN A 135 -10.46 -8.68 -0.26
CA GLN A 135 -10.70 -8.50 1.17
C GLN A 135 -9.82 -7.38 1.76
N GLY A 136 -8.56 -7.27 1.35
CA GLY A 136 -7.68 -6.17 1.74
C GLY A 136 -8.15 -4.81 1.23
N ASP A 137 -8.51 -4.74 -0.06
CA ASP A 137 -9.07 -3.53 -0.68
C ASP A 137 -10.33 -3.06 0.07
N ASP A 138 -11.28 -3.96 0.29
CA ASP A 138 -12.55 -3.66 0.95
C ASP A 138 -12.36 -3.21 2.40
N MET A 139 -11.39 -3.80 3.11
CA MET A 139 -11.06 -3.43 4.49
C MET A 139 -10.58 -1.98 4.58
N VAL A 140 -9.64 -1.59 3.73
CA VAL A 140 -9.12 -0.20 3.68
C VAL A 140 -10.24 0.77 3.32
N MET A 141 -11.10 0.38 2.38
CA MET A 141 -12.15 1.26 1.86
C MET A 141 -13.33 1.47 2.81
N SER A 142 -13.65 0.48 3.66
CA SER A 142 -14.91 0.48 4.43
C SER A 142 -14.74 0.42 5.95
N GLU A 143 -13.68 -0.19 6.49
CA GLU A 143 -13.58 -0.45 7.94
C GLU A 143 -12.90 0.69 8.72
N PHE A 144 -12.14 1.58 8.05
CA PHE A 144 -11.35 2.64 8.69
C PHE A 144 -11.63 4.04 8.15
N PRO A 145 -12.88 4.55 8.25
CA PRO A 145 -13.29 5.83 7.66
C PRO A 145 -12.59 7.07 8.24
N SER A 146 -11.90 6.93 9.37
CA SER A 146 -11.11 8.01 9.99
C SER A 146 -9.73 8.18 9.33
N LEU A 147 -9.30 7.27 8.48
CA LEU A 147 -8.01 7.32 7.79
C LEU A 147 -8.21 7.76 6.33
N THR A 148 -7.33 8.65 5.85
CA THR A 148 -7.23 8.96 4.42
C THR A 148 -6.44 7.87 3.73
N TYR A 149 -6.96 7.30 2.65
CA TYR A 149 -6.32 6.20 1.95
C TYR A 149 -6.30 6.40 0.44
N SER A 150 -5.46 5.63 -0.25
CA SER A 150 -5.56 5.35 -1.68
C SER A 150 -5.22 3.89 -1.94
N VAL A 151 -5.99 3.22 -2.79
CA VAL A 151 -5.69 1.85 -3.22
C VAL A 151 -5.11 1.89 -4.63
N LEU A 152 -3.88 1.40 -4.78
CA LEU A 152 -3.19 1.28 -6.06
C LEU A 152 -3.21 -0.19 -6.50
N GLN A 153 -4.04 -0.51 -7.48
CA GLN A 153 -4.09 -1.83 -8.11
C GLN A 153 -3.05 -1.89 -9.22
N MET A 154 -1.90 -2.47 -8.91
CA MET A 154 -0.78 -2.53 -9.83
C MET A 154 -1.05 -3.53 -10.95
N SER A 155 -0.77 -3.11 -12.19
CA SER A 155 -0.71 -4.01 -13.34
C SER A 155 0.49 -4.97 -13.23
N ARG A 156 0.62 -5.89 -14.19
CA ARG A 156 1.66 -6.92 -14.14
C ARG A 156 3.06 -6.29 -14.20
N TYR A 157 3.87 -6.61 -13.19
CA TYR A 157 5.28 -6.20 -13.14
C TYR A 157 6.08 -6.84 -14.27
N GLU A 158 6.83 -6.03 -15.02
CA GLU A 158 7.69 -6.53 -16.09
C GLU A 158 8.90 -5.61 -16.29
N ASP A 159 10.01 -5.94 -15.64
CA ASP A 159 11.22 -5.11 -15.68
C ASP A 159 12.03 -5.30 -16.98
N ASN A 160 11.79 -6.37 -17.74
CA ASN A 160 12.58 -6.66 -18.94
C ASN A 160 12.03 -6.00 -20.21
N PHE A 161 10.74 -5.66 -20.21
CA PHE A 161 10.05 -5.11 -21.38
C PHE A 161 9.50 -3.71 -21.16
N VAL A 162 9.45 -3.24 -19.91
CA VAL A 162 9.04 -1.87 -19.57
C VAL A 162 10.27 -1.12 -19.09
N ASP A 163 10.71 -0.16 -19.91
CA ASP A 163 11.79 0.75 -19.53
C ASP A 163 11.40 1.57 -18.30
N GLU A 164 12.41 2.03 -17.58
CA GLU A 164 12.22 2.90 -16.42
C GLU A 164 11.88 4.33 -16.84
N SER A 165 11.26 5.11 -15.95
CA SER A 165 11.00 6.54 -16.14
C SER A 165 10.01 6.88 -17.27
N LEU A 166 9.17 5.92 -17.63
CA LEU A 166 8.08 6.13 -18.59
C LEU A 166 6.89 6.83 -17.93
N ALA A 167 5.90 7.27 -18.70
CA ALA A 167 4.72 7.93 -18.12
C ALA A 167 3.84 6.91 -17.36
N ILE A 168 3.47 7.22 -16.12
CA ILE A 168 2.57 6.39 -15.31
C ILE A 168 1.14 6.84 -15.59
N LYS A 169 0.26 5.87 -15.86
CA LYS A 169 -1.19 6.09 -15.95
C LYS A 169 -1.88 5.50 -14.73
N MET A 170 -2.88 6.25 -14.25
CA MET A 170 -3.77 5.86 -13.18
C MET A 170 -5.21 6.06 -13.65
N ASP A 171 -6.05 5.05 -13.49
CA ASP A 171 -7.46 5.12 -13.88
C ASP A 171 -8.34 4.41 -12.84
N ASN A 172 -9.57 4.86 -12.65
CA ASN A 172 -10.51 4.28 -11.69
C ASN A 172 -11.11 2.94 -12.17
N GLY A 173 -10.71 2.46 -13.35
CA GLY A 173 -11.27 1.26 -13.99
C GLY A 173 -12.60 1.49 -14.71
N ASP A 174 -13.11 2.73 -14.70
CA ASP A 174 -14.36 3.16 -15.34
C ASP A 174 -14.24 3.31 -16.87
N ILE A 175 -13.01 3.38 -17.41
CA ILE A 175 -12.82 3.46 -18.85
C ILE A 175 -13.09 2.08 -19.44
N GLU A 176 -14.11 2.00 -20.32
CA GLU A 176 -14.36 0.84 -21.18
C GLU A 176 -13.14 0.60 -22.08
N THR A 177 -12.16 -0.10 -21.53
CA THR A 177 -10.98 -0.56 -22.24
C THR A 177 -11.20 -2.02 -22.59
N SER A 178 -10.80 -2.42 -23.81
CA SER A 178 -10.93 -3.81 -24.22
C SER A 178 -10.14 -4.72 -23.25
N GLN A 179 -10.61 -5.96 -23.04
CA GLN A 179 -9.88 -6.93 -22.21
C GLN A 179 -8.47 -7.18 -22.75
N GLU A 180 -8.28 -7.07 -24.07
CA GLU A 180 -6.99 -7.20 -24.71
C GLU A 180 -6.05 -6.06 -24.31
N ASP A 181 -6.53 -4.82 -24.27
CA ASP A 181 -5.73 -3.67 -23.81
C ASP A 181 -5.36 -3.78 -22.33
N LYS A 182 -6.30 -4.20 -21.49
CA LYS A 182 -6.05 -4.44 -20.06
C LYS A 182 -4.96 -5.51 -19.87
N SER A 183 -5.07 -6.64 -20.59
CA SER A 183 -4.07 -7.72 -20.55
C SER A 183 -2.66 -7.34 -20.99
N ARG A 184 -2.49 -6.21 -21.70
CA ARG A 184 -1.20 -5.66 -22.14
C ARG A 184 -0.61 -4.63 -21.19
N ARG A 185 -1.34 -4.18 -20.17
CA ARG A 185 -0.86 -3.24 -19.14
C ARG A 185 0.29 -3.85 -18.37
N ARG A 186 1.41 -3.14 -18.30
CA ARG A 186 2.61 -3.55 -17.58
C ARG A 186 3.16 -2.37 -16.81
N ILE A 187 3.93 -2.65 -15.76
CA ILE A 187 4.63 -1.62 -15.00
C ILE A 187 6.01 -2.10 -14.59
N ASN A 188 7.00 -1.22 -14.67
CA ASN A 188 8.34 -1.49 -14.12
C ASN A 188 8.30 -1.28 -12.60
N ARG A 189 9.05 -2.07 -11.81
CA ARG A 189 9.08 -1.90 -10.35
C ARG A 189 9.51 -0.51 -9.87
N ARG A 190 10.41 0.16 -10.59
CA ARG A 190 10.81 1.55 -10.25
C ARG A 190 9.70 2.55 -10.52
N ASP A 191 8.95 2.35 -11.60
CA ASP A 191 7.78 3.19 -11.91
C ASP A 191 6.66 2.95 -10.91
N ALA A 192 6.45 1.70 -10.46
CA ALA A 192 5.51 1.41 -9.39
C ALA A 192 5.90 2.08 -8.08
N ALA A 193 7.18 2.05 -7.70
CA ALA A 193 7.67 2.76 -6.52
C ALA A 193 7.44 4.28 -6.62
N ARG A 194 7.69 4.87 -7.79
CA ARG A 194 7.38 6.28 -8.05
C ARG A 194 5.88 6.56 -7.94
N ALA A 195 5.04 5.71 -8.52
CA ALA A 195 3.58 5.83 -8.42
C ALA A 195 3.08 5.84 -6.96
N VAL A 196 3.70 5.02 -6.10
CA VAL A 196 3.41 4.98 -4.67
C VAL A 196 3.85 6.26 -3.97
N ALA A 197 5.06 6.74 -4.26
CA ALA A 197 5.57 7.99 -3.70
C ALA A 197 4.70 9.19 -4.11
N ASP A 198 4.29 9.26 -5.39
CA ASP A 198 3.39 10.28 -5.91
C ASP A 198 2.01 10.20 -5.23
N ALA A 199 1.51 8.97 -5.00
CA ALA A 199 0.23 8.77 -4.34
C ALA A 199 0.20 9.23 -2.87
N LEU A 200 1.34 9.25 -2.16
CA LEU A 200 1.37 9.78 -0.78
C LEU A 200 0.99 11.26 -0.71
N VAL A 201 1.29 12.02 -1.76
CA VAL A 201 1.10 13.48 -1.83
C VAL A 201 -0.03 13.91 -2.77
N ASP A 202 -0.52 13.03 -3.64
CA ASP A 202 -1.63 13.33 -4.54
C ASP A 202 -3.00 13.23 -3.85
N ARG A 203 -3.51 14.39 -3.43
CA ARG A 203 -4.85 14.52 -2.83
C ARG A 203 -5.98 14.09 -3.75
N SER A 204 -5.75 14.03 -5.06
CA SER A 204 -6.76 13.57 -6.01
C SER A 204 -7.10 12.09 -5.86
N LEU A 205 -6.22 11.30 -5.21
CA LEU A 205 -6.37 9.86 -4.99
C LEU A 205 -7.02 9.51 -3.65
N VAL A 206 -7.31 10.50 -2.80
CA VAL A 206 -7.92 10.26 -1.48
C VAL A 206 -9.27 9.57 -1.64
N GLY A 207 -9.42 8.41 -0.99
CA GLY A 207 -10.63 7.59 -1.01
C GLY A 207 -10.84 6.84 -2.32
N LYS A 208 -9.85 6.80 -3.22
CA LYS A 208 -9.98 6.15 -4.52
C LYS A 208 -9.25 4.81 -4.59
N LYS A 209 -9.75 3.96 -5.46
CA LYS A 209 -9.10 2.75 -5.96
C LYS A 209 -8.80 2.96 -7.43
N VAL A 210 -7.53 2.87 -7.81
CA VAL A 210 -7.06 3.10 -9.18
C VAL A 210 -6.19 1.96 -9.67
N GLU A 211 -6.37 1.58 -10.93
CA GLU A 211 -5.45 0.71 -11.66
C GLU A 211 -4.24 1.52 -12.12
N VAL A 212 -3.02 0.96 -11.98
CA VAL A 212 -1.76 1.65 -12.28
C VAL A 212 -0.91 0.87 -13.27
N TRP A 213 -0.49 1.53 -14.35
CA TRP A 213 0.39 0.95 -15.37
C TRP A 213 1.29 1.98 -16.04
N THR A 214 2.31 1.51 -16.73
CA THR A 214 3.19 2.34 -17.55
C THR A 214 2.62 2.49 -18.95
N GLU A 215 2.59 3.72 -19.47
CA GLU A 215 2.29 3.98 -20.88
C GLU A 215 3.47 3.56 -21.77
N LEU A 216 3.28 2.46 -22.48
CA LEU A 216 4.23 2.02 -23.51
C LEU A 216 4.15 2.97 -24.70
N ARG A 217 5.31 3.41 -25.20
CA ARG A 217 5.37 4.15 -26.46
C ARG A 217 4.87 3.24 -27.58
N GLY A 218 3.77 3.63 -28.23
CA GLY A 218 3.20 2.94 -29.39
C GLY A 218 4.07 3.06 -30.63
#